data_AF-A0AAT9R6N8-F1
#
_entry.id   AF-A0AAT9R6N8-F1
#
_cell.length_a   1.000
_cell.length_b   1.000
_cell.length_c   1.000
_cell.angle_alpha   90.00
_cell.angle_beta   90.00
_cell.angle_gamma   90.00
#
_symmetry.space_group_name_H-M   'P 1'
#
loop_
_entity.id
_entity.type
_entity.pdbx_description
1 polymer ?
#
loop_
_entity_poly.entity_id
_entity_poly.type
_entity_poly.pdbx_seq_one_letter_code
_entity_poly.pdbx_strand_id
1 'polypeptide(L)'
;MATAAVGALLLGGFPLAAIGKIHGLGDIALAAGGLALAMVGVFWAIWWTGEVLTPRFTTLRSLQDPPLADLRAEIAAAPELFFGPFGTTVEELGRACRLHTAVAVNLTARLARERDEDRSAELNRALTAARVNIAHATARRRALVELVHAWQVRGALRRARVQTMLASLLVVVGAVLFLLATDEG
;
A
#
# COMPACT_ATOMS: atom_id res chain seq x y z
N MET A 1 -9.31 17.70 13.77
CA MET A 1 -9.74 19.10 14.04
C MET A 1 -8.58 20.07 14.33
N ALA A 2 -7.31 19.67 14.20
CA ALA A 2 -6.17 20.60 14.33
C ALA A 2 -5.89 21.44 13.06
N THR A 3 -6.25 20.93 11.87
CA THR A 3 -6.02 21.61 10.59
C THR A 3 -6.90 22.84 10.38
N ALA A 4 -8.12 22.85 10.95
CA ALA A 4 -9.02 24.00 10.89
C ALA A 4 -8.52 25.17 11.75
N ALA A 5 -7.84 24.89 12.87
CA ALA A 5 -7.26 25.91 13.74
C ALA A 5 -6.04 26.58 13.10
N VAL A 6 -5.19 25.83 12.41
CA VAL A 6 -4.04 26.37 11.67
C VAL A 6 -4.48 27.18 10.45
N GLY A 7 -5.53 26.72 9.74
CA GLY A 7 -6.15 27.49 8.65
C GLY A 7 -6.79 28.79 9.13
N ALA A 8 -7.45 28.78 10.29
CA ALA A 8 -7.99 29.98 10.93
C ALA A 8 -6.90 30.91 11.46
N LEU A 9 -5.73 30.40 11.88
CA LEU A 9 -4.60 31.23 12.29
C LEU A 9 -3.91 31.93 11.10
N LEU A 10 -3.87 31.28 9.93
CA LEU A 10 -3.30 31.83 8.69
C LEU A 10 -4.24 32.78 7.95
N LEU A 11 -5.56 32.53 7.98
CA LEU A 11 -6.58 33.37 7.35
C LEU A 11 -7.13 34.46 8.28
N GLY A 12 -7.08 34.25 9.60
CA GLY A 12 -7.62 35.12 10.63
C GLY A 12 -6.65 36.23 11.03
N GLY A 13 -6.30 37.11 10.09
CA GLY A 13 -6.04 38.53 10.38
C GLY A 13 -4.86 38.93 11.28
N PHE A 14 -4.06 38.02 11.83
CA PHE A 14 -2.89 38.38 12.63
C PHE A 14 -1.66 38.88 11.82
N PRO A 15 -1.37 38.43 10.58
CA PRO A 15 -0.19 38.89 9.86
C PRO A 15 -0.27 40.36 9.40
N LEU A 16 -1.46 40.94 9.31
CA LEU A 16 -1.64 42.30 8.79
C LEU A 16 -1.42 43.38 9.87
N ALA A 17 -1.48 43.03 11.15
CA ALA A 17 -1.25 43.97 12.26
C ALA A 17 0.25 44.20 12.55
N ALA A 18 1.14 43.33 12.07
CA ALA A 18 2.58 43.36 12.38
C ALA A 18 3.47 43.95 11.25
N ILE A 19 2.89 44.32 10.11
CA ILE A 19 3.64 44.89 8.96
C ILE A 19 4.28 46.25 9.32
N GLY A 20 3.82 46.92 10.38
CA GLY A 20 4.34 48.22 10.81
C GLY A 20 5.65 48.20 11.62
N LYS A 21 6.23 47.04 11.96
CA LYS A 21 7.36 46.95 12.90
C LYS A 21 8.66 46.37 12.34
N ILE A 22 8.70 45.96 11.08
CA ILE A 22 9.88 45.32 10.49
C ILE A 22 10.90 46.39 10.07
N HIS A 23 11.95 46.62 10.86
CA HIS A 23 12.96 47.66 10.62
C HIS A 23 14.34 47.14 10.14
N GLY A 24 14.46 45.85 9.78
CA GLY A 24 15.73 45.27 9.31
C GLY A 24 15.60 44.28 8.14
N LEU A 25 16.55 44.31 7.21
CA LEU A 25 16.70 43.31 6.12
C LEU A 25 16.85 41.87 6.66
N GLY A 26 17.39 41.71 7.88
CA GLY A 26 17.51 40.43 8.57
C GLY A 26 16.15 39.81 8.92
N ASP A 27 15.23 40.62 9.46
CA ASP A 27 13.90 40.16 9.87
C ASP A 27 13.02 39.80 8.66
N ILE A 28 13.16 40.55 7.57
CA ILE A 28 12.50 40.24 6.29
C ILE A 28 13.00 38.90 5.73
N ALA A 29 14.31 38.66 5.77
CA ALA A 29 14.89 37.39 5.30
C ALA A 29 14.46 36.20 6.16
N LEU A 30 14.37 36.39 7.48
CA LEU A 30 13.90 35.39 8.43
C LEU A 30 12.42 35.07 8.26
N ALA A 31 11.56 36.10 8.10
CA ALA A 31 10.14 35.94 7.85
C ALA A 31 9.85 35.26 6.51
N ALA A 32 10.54 35.68 5.43
CA ALA A 32 10.44 35.05 4.12
C ALA A 32 10.94 33.60 4.14
N GLY A 33 12.04 33.33 4.86
CA GLY A 33 12.58 31.98 5.07
C GLY A 33 11.61 31.06 5.81
N GLY A 34 11.01 31.53 6.91
CA GLY A 34 10.01 30.78 7.67
C GLY A 34 8.76 30.45 6.84
N LEU A 35 8.27 31.41 6.04
CA LEU A 35 7.14 31.21 5.13
C LEU A 35 7.46 30.19 4.03
N ALA A 36 8.64 30.28 3.41
CA ALA A 36 9.07 29.32 2.39
C ALA A 36 9.20 27.90 2.97
N LEU A 37 9.73 27.77 4.18
CA LEU A 37 9.84 26.47 4.87
C LEU A 37 8.46 25.85 5.13
N ALA A 38 7.51 26.67 5.59
CA ALA A 38 6.12 26.24 5.81
C ALA A 38 5.44 25.80 4.50
N MET A 39 5.63 26.54 3.41
CA MET A 39 5.12 26.16 2.09
C MET A 39 5.70 24.84 1.58
N VAL A 40 7.01 24.62 1.75
CA VAL A 40 7.65 23.35 1.39
C VAL A 40 7.05 22.20 2.21
N GLY A 41 6.80 22.40 3.50
CA GLY A 41 6.16 21.39 4.36
C GLY A 41 4.75 21.02 3.89
N VAL A 42 3.96 22.02 3.51
CA VAL A 42 2.61 21.81 2.96
C VAL A 42 2.66 21.08 1.62
N PHE A 43 3.53 21.50 0.70
CA PHE A 43 3.68 20.85 -0.60
C PHE A 43 4.14 19.40 -0.47
N TRP A 44 5.09 19.15 0.45
CA TRP A 44 5.58 17.82 0.77
C TRP A 44 4.48 16.89 1.31
N ALA A 45 3.62 17.40 2.19
CA ALA A 45 2.48 16.65 2.71
C ALA A 45 1.44 16.32 1.62
N ILE A 46 1.15 17.26 0.72
CA ILE A 46 0.24 17.05 -0.40
C ILE A 46 0.79 16.00 -1.36
N TRP A 47 2.08 16.09 -1.72
CA TRP A 47 2.74 15.14 -2.61
C TRP A 47 2.67 13.71 -2.09
N TRP A 48 3.01 13.51 -0.81
CA TRP A 48 2.95 12.18 -0.18
C TRP A 48 1.53 11.62 -0.08
N THR A 49 0.54 12.50 0.12
CA THR A 49 -0.88 12.09 0.12
C THR A 49 -1.33 11.68 -1.28
N GLY A 50 -0.83 12.34 -2.33
CA GLY A 50 -1.10 12.00 -3.73
C GLY A 50 -0.54 10.64 -4.16
N GLU A 51 0.64 10.27 -3.67
CA GLU A 51 1.29 8.99 -4.03
C GLU A 51 0.47 7.78 -3.54
N VAL A 52 -0.28 7.92 -2.44
CA VAL A 52 -1.19 6.88 -1.90
C VAL A 52 -2.42 6.68 -2.80
N LEU A 53 -2.81 7.68 -3.58
CA LEU A 53 -4.01 7.66 -4.44
C LEU A 53 -3.77 7.04 -5.82
N THR A 54 -2.54 6.67 -6.17
CA THR A 54 -2.23 5.97 -7.42
C THR A 54 -2.12 4.46 -7.17
N PRO A 55 -3.20 3.67 -7.44
CA PRO A 55 -3.18 2.24 -7.14
C PRO A 55 -2.17 1.54 -8.05
N ARG A 56 -1.12 0.98 -7.46
CA ARG A 56 -0.21 0.08 -8.15
C ARG A 56 -0.92 -1.27 -8.33
N PHE A 57 -0.89 -1.83 -9.53
CA PHE A 57 -1.43 -3.16 -9.78
C PHE A 57 -0.68 -4.21 -8.93
N THR A 58 -1.33 -4.73 -7.89
CA THR A 58 -0.77 -5.77 -7.02
C THR A 58 -0.89 -7.13 -7.72
N THR A 59 0.25 -7.81 -7.91
CA THR A 59 0.29 -9.18 -8.41
C THR A 59 1.20 -10.03 -7.53
N LEU A 60 1.13 -11.36 -7.61
CA LEU A 60 2.04 -12.22 -6.85
C LEU A 60 3.52 -12.05 -7.24
N ARG A 61 3.81 -11.43 -8.40
CA ARG A 61 5.16 -11.05 -8.78
C ARG A 61 5.72 -9.91 -7.93
N SER A 62 4.85 -9.04 -7.41
CA SER A 62 5.26 -7.95 -6.50
C SER A 62 5.81 -8.45 -5.16
N LEU A 63 5.61 -9.74 -4.83
CA LEU A 63 6.22 -10.37 -3.66
C LEU A 63 7.76 -10.39 -3.73
N GLN A 64 8.34 -10.17 -4.92
CA GLN A 64 9.78 -10.00 -5.09
C GLN A 64 10.28 -8.59 -4.79
N ASP A 65 9.38 -7.60 -4.68
CA ASP A 65 9.76 -6.21 -4.50
C ASP A 65 10.45 -6.01 -3.13
N PRO A 66 11.51 -5.17 -3.05
CA PRO A 66 12.21 -4.88 -1.80
C PRO A 66 11.33 -4.53 -0.59
N PRO A 67 10.26 -3.71 -0.71
CA PRO A 67 9.40 -3.35 0.43
C PRO A 67 8.60 -4.53 1.03
N LEU A 68 8.57 -5.69 0.37
CA LEU A 68 7.89 -6.90 0.84
C LEU A 68 8.88 -7.96 1.39
N ALA A 69 10.13 -7.58 1.65
CA ALA A 69 11.15 -8.48 2.19
C ALA A 69 10.72 -9.13 3.53
N ASP A 70 10.09 -8.36 4.42
CA ASP A 70 9.58 -8.87 5.71
C ASP A 70 8.48 -9.91 5.50
N LEU A 71 7.52 -9.64 4.59
CA LEU A 71 6.48 -10.59 4.25
C LEU A 71 7.05 -11.86 3.62
N ARG A 72 8.08 -11.72 2.77
CA ARG A 72 8.77 -12.87 2.17
C ARG A 72 9.51 -13.70 3.22
N ALA A 73 10.11 -13.07 4.22
CA ALA A 73 10.73 -13.78 5.33
C ALA A 73 9.71 -14.56 6.17
N GLU A 74 8.55 -13.96 6.45
CA GLU A 74 7.44 -14.62 7.15
C GLU A 74 6.91 -15.83 6.37
N ILE A 75 6.72 -15.67 5.05
CA ILE A 75 6.29 -16.76 4.17
C ILE A 75 7.34 -17.87 4.11
N ALA A 76 8.62 -17.51 4.06
CA ALA A 76 9.72 -18.48 4.05
C ALA A 76 9.84 -19.24 5.39
N ALA A 77 9.45 -18.64 6.51
CA ALA A 77 9.46 -19.28 7.82
C ALA A 77 8.36 -20.36 7.96
N ALA A 78 7.20 -20.18 7.33
CA ALA A 78 6.07 -21.10 7.44
C ALA A 78 5.33 -21.29 6.10
N PRO A 79 5.99 -21.80 5.04
CA PRO A 79 5.43 -21.84 3.68
C PRO A 79 4.14 -22.67 3.59
N GLU A 80 4.04 -23.73 4.39
CA GLU A 80 2.89 -24.64 4.39
C GLU A 80 1.59 -23.95 4.83
N LEU A 81 1.70 -22.93 5.69
CA LEU A 81 0.56 -22.15 6.18
C LEU A 81 -0.04 -21.26 5.08
N PHE A 82 0.81 -20.83 4.13
CA PHE A 82 0.45 -19.92 3.05
C PHE A 82 0.06 -20.66 1.76
N PHE A 83 0.78 -21.72 1.41
CA PHE A 83 0.59 -22.45 0.14
C PHE A 83 -0.20 -23.75 0.30
N GLY A 84 -0.26 -24.33 1.52
CA GLY A 84 -0.94 -25.59 1.79
C GLY A 84 -0.31 -26.77 1.04
N PRO A 85 -1.13 -27.75 0.58
CA PRO A 85 -0.62 -28.94 -0.11
C PRO A 85 -0.15 -28.67 -1.55
N PHE A 86 -0.18 -27.41 -2.00
CA PHE A 86 0.10 -27.03 -3.39
C PHE A 86 1.55 -26.58 -3.63
N GLY A 87 2.43 -26.80 -2.64
CA GLY A 87 3.85 -26.51 -2.70
C GLY A 87 4.30 -25.55 -1.60
N THR A 88 5.51 -25.03 -1.76
CA THR A 88 6.17 -24.08 -0.84
C THR A 88 6.46 -22.73 -1.51
N THR A 89 6.19 -22.61 -2.81
CA THR A 89 6.46 -21.40 -3.59
C THR A 89 5.26 -20.95 -4.42
N VAL A 90 5.25 -19.66 -4.79
CA VAL A 90 4.26 -19.08 -5.70
C VAL A 90 4.25 -19.79 -7.06
N GLU A 91 5.41 -20.19 -7.56
CA GLU A 91 5.55 -20.89 -8.83
C GLU A 91 4.99 -22.31 -8.79
N GLU A 92 5.17 -23.02 -7.67
CA GLU A 92 4.57 -24.34 -7.43
C GLU A 92 3.05 -24.25 -7.33
N LEU A 93 2.51 -23.28 -6.60
CA LEU A 93 1.06 -23.02 -6.56
C LEU A 93 0.52 -22.72 -7.96
N GLY A 94 1.24 -21.92 -8.75
CA GLY A 94 0.90 -21.64 -10.15
C GLY A 94 0.93 -22.88 -11.03
N ARG A 95 1.93 -23.75 -10.84
CA ARG A 95 2.03 -25.05 -11.53
C ARG A 95 0.88 -25.98 -11.14
N ALA A 96 0.56 -26.10 -9.85
CA ALA A 96 -0.54 -26.90 -9.34
C ALA A 96 -1.89 -26.46 -9.93
N CYS A 97 -2.16 -25.15 -9.98
CA CYS A 97 -3.35 -24.62 -10.65
C CYS A 97 -3.43 -25.06 -12.12
N ARG A 98 -2.36 -24.86 -12.89
CA ARG A 98 -2.34 -25.24 -14.31
C ARG A 98 -2.55 -26.74 -14.51
N LEU A 99 -1.92 -27.55 -13.66
CA LEU A 99 -2.04 -29.01 -13.71
C LEU A 99 -3.48 -29.46 -13.42
N HIS A 100 -4.10 -28.97 -12.34
CA HIS A 100 -5.48 -29.34 -12.02
C HIS A 100 -6.48 -28.85 -13.08
N THR A 101 -6.28 -27.67 -13.65
CA THR A 101 -7.08 -27.19 -14.79
C THR A 101 -6.93 -28.10 -16.01
N ALA A 102 -5.70 -28.48 -16.38
CA ALA A 102 -5.46 -29.38 -17.50
C ALA A 102 -6.10 -30.77 -17.27
N VAL A 103 -6.01 -31.30 -16.05
CA VAL A 103 -6.68 -32.56 -15.66
C VAL A 103 -8.19 -32.43 -15.79
N ALA A 104 -8.80 -31.36 -15.29
CA ALA A 104 -10.24 -31.15 -15.40
C ALA A 104 -10.71 -31.04 -16.87
N VAL A 105 -9.96 -30.35 -17.73
CA VAL A 105 -10.26 -30.26 -19.17
C VAL A 105 -10.17 -31.63 -19.83
N ASN A 106 -9.11 -32.40 -19.56
CA ASN A 106 -8.94 -33.75 -20.11
C ASN A 106 -10.03 -34.73 -19.62
N LEU A 107 -10.40 -34.66 -18.33
CA LEU A 107 -11.50 -35.47 -17.78
C LEU A 107 -12.84 -35.10 -18.42
N THR A 108 -13.11 -33.81 -18.62
CA THR A 108 -14.34 -33.35 -19.30
C THR A 108 -14.39 -33.86 -20.75
N ALA A 109 -13.27 -33.80 -21.47
CA ALA A 109 -13.17 -34.30 -22.84
C ALA A 109 -13.32 -35.83 -22.93
N ARG A 110 -12.80 -36.59 -21.95
CA ARG A 110 -13.01 -38.04 -21.86
C ARG A 110 -14.45 -38.38 -21.55
N LEU A 111 -15.06 -37.67 -20.60
CA LEU A 111 -16.45 -37.88 -20.22
C LEU A 111 -17.42 -37.65 -21.38
N ALA A 112 -17.14 -36.68 -22.25
CA ALA A 112 -17.94 -36.44 -23.46
C ALA A 112 -17.90 -37.57 -24.50
N ARG A 113 -16.91 -38.47 -24.43
CA ARG A 113 -16.75 -39.61 -25.36
C ARG A 113 -17.11 -40.96 -24.73
N GLU A 114 -17.24 -41.01 -23.41
CA GLU A 114 -17.50 -42.23 -22.67
C GLU A 114 -18.98 -42.61 -22.78
N ARG A 115 -19.24 -43.90 -23.06
CA ARG A 115 -20.61 -44.43 -23.21
C ARG A 115 -20.99 -45.42 -22.11
N ASP A 116 -20.00 -45.87 -21.35
CA ASP A 116 -20.17 -46.76 -20.21
C ASP A 116 -20.59 -45.94 -18.97
N GLU A 117 -21.73 -46.29 -18.37
CA GLU A 117 -22.31 -45.58 -17.22
C GLU A 117 -21.42 -45.67 -15.97
N ASP A 118 -20.80 -46.83 -15.73
CA ASP A 118 -19.95 -47.04 -14.55
C ASP A 118 -18.66 -46.22 -14.64
N ARG A 119 -18.04 -46.20 -15.83
CA ARG A 119 -16.86 -45.36 -16.11
C ARG A 119 -17.19 -43.87 -16.11
N SER A 120 -18.36 -43.49 -16.62
CA SER A 120 -18.84 -42.11 -16.56
C SER A 120 -19.02 -41.64 -15.11
N ALA A 121 -19.54 -42.49 -14.23
CA ALA A 121 -19.68 -42.19 -12.80
C ALA A 121 -18.32 -42.03 -12.10
N GLU A 122 -17.32 -42.86 -12.43
CA GLU A 122 -15.95 -42.71 -11.91
C GLU A 122 -15.29 -41.40 -12.41
N LEU A 123 -15.38 -41.10 -13.70
CA LEU A 123 -14.84 -39.87 -14.29
C LEU A 123 -15.50 -38.62 -13.70
N ASN A 124 -16.80 -38.64 -13.43
CA ASN A 124 -17.51 -37.55 -12.76
C ASN A 124 -17.00 -37.31 -11.33
N ARG A 125 -16.72 -38.37 -10.57
CA ARG A 125 -16.12 -38.27 -9.23
C ARG A 125 -14.74 -37.63 -9.30
N ALA A 126 -13.89 -38.09 -10.22
CA ALA A 126 -12.56 -37.53 -10.44
C ALA A 126 -12.62 -36.05 -10.88
N LEU A 127 -13.57 -35.69 -11.76
CA LEU A 127 -13.76 -34.31 -12.21
C LEU A 127 -14.21 -33.39 -11.08
N THR A 128 -15.09 -33.87 -10.21
CA THR A 128 -15.57 -33.13 -9.03
C THR A 128 -14.42 -32.85 -8.08
N ALA A 129 -13.59 -33.85 -7.77
CA ALA A 129 -12.39 -33.68 -6.96
C ALA A 129 -11.41 -32.67 -7.60
N ALA A 130 -11.18 -32.76 -8.92
CA ALA A 130 -10.34 -31.81 -9.63
C ALA A 130 -10.86 -30.37 -9.53
N ARG A 131 -12.17 -30.15 -9.65
CA ARG A 131 -12.82 -28.83 -9.52
C ARG A 131 -12.67 -28.25 -8.12
N VAL A 132 -12.86 -29.07 -7.08
CA VAL A 132 -12.65 -28.67 -5.69
C VAL A 132 -11.20 -28.24 -5.45
N ASN A 133 -10.24 -29.01 -5.96
CA ASN A 133 -8.81 -28.65 -5.85
C ASN A 133 -8.47 -27.34 -6.57
N ILE A 134 -9.04 -27.09 -7.76
CA ILE A 134 -8.89 -25.80 -8.47
C ILE A 134 -9.45 -24.65 -7.61
N ALA A 135 -10.62 -24.83 -7.01
CA ALA A 135 -11.25 -23.82 -6.17
C ALA A 135 -10.38 -23.48 -4.95
N HIS A 136 -9.86 -24.49 -4.26
CA HIS A 136 -8.95 -24.29 -3.12
C HIS A 136 -7.64 -23.60 -3.52
N ALA A 137 -7.01 -24.02 -4.62
CA ALA A 137 -5.77 -23.40 -5.09
C ALA A 137 -5.99 -21.94 -5.51
N THR A 138 -7.13 -21.65 -6.15
CA THR A 138 -7.51 -20.28 -6.57
C THR A 138 -7.83 -19.40 -5.37
N ALA A 139 -8.55 -19.92 -4.37
CA ALA A 139 -8.85 -19.19 -3.14
C ALA A 139 -7.56 -18.81 -2.39
N ARG A 140 -6.62 -19.75 -2.24
CA ARG A 140 -5.29 -19.45 -1.65
C ARG A 140 -4.53 -18.41 -2.44
N ARG A 141 -4.54 -18.50 -3.77
CA ARG A 141 -3.92 -17.49 -4.64
C ARG A 141 -4.49 -16.09 -4.40
N ARG A 142 -5.81 -15.95 -4.23
CA ARG A 142 -6.46 -14.67 -3.92
C ARG A 142 -6.09 -14.17 -2.53
N ALA A 143 -6.15 -15.02 -1.52
CA ALA A 143 -5.76 -14.67 -0.16
C ALA A 143 -4.31 -14.16 -0.08
N LEU A 144 -3.39 -14.76 -0.85
CA LEU A 144 -2.01 -14.27 -0.96
C LEU A 144 -1.92 -12.88 -1.60
N VAL A 145 -2.69 -12.61 -2.65
CA VAL A 145 -2.73 -11.27 -3.28
C VAL A 145 -3.30 -10.24 -2.31
N GLU A 146 -4.35 -10.58 -1.58
CA GLU A 146 -4.94 -9.71 -0.55
C GLU A 146 -3.95 -9.42 0.58
N LEU A 147 -3.21 -10.44 1.04
CA LEU A 147 -2.18 -10.27 2.06
C LEU A 147 -1.05 -9.36 1.57
N VAL A 148 -0.56 -9.56 0.35
CA VAL A 148 0.43 -8.68 -0.28
C VAL A 148 -0.09 -7.25 -0.34
N HIS A 149 -1.34 -7.06 -0.76
CA HIS A 149 -1.96 -5.74 -0.83
C HIS A 149 -2.03 -5.08 0.56
N ALA A 150 -2.48 -5.80 1.58
CA ALA A 150 -2.53 -5.30 2.95
C ALA A 150 -1.15 -4.89 3.48
N TRP A 151 -0.11 -5.66 3.19
CA TRP A 151 1.27 -5.32 3.57
C TRP A 151 1.80 -4.11 2.82
N GLN A 152 1.51 -3.99 1.52
CA GLN A 152 1.86 -2.80 0.73
C GLN A 152 1.21 -1.54 1.31
N VAL A 153 -0.08 -1.61 1.65
CA VAL A 153 -0.82 -0.50 2.29
C VAL A 153 -0.21 -0.17 3.65
N ARG A 154 0.11 -1.16 4.49
CA ARG A 154 0.76 -0.94 5.79
C ARG A 154 2.11 -0.24 5.64
N GLY A 155 2.94 -0.66 4.68
CA GLY A 155 4.23 -0.05 4.40
C GLY A 155 4.11 1.38 3.85
N ALA A 156 3.11 1.63 2.99
CA ALA A 156 2.80 2.97 2.49
C ALA A 156 2.33 3.89 3.62
N LEU A 157 1.44 3.42 4.50
CA LEU A 157 0.95 4.17 5.66
C LEU A 157 2.06 4.51 6.65
N ARG A 158 2.98 3.58 6.94
CA ARG A 158 4.13 3.85 7.80
C ARG A 158 5.00 4.95 7.24
N ARG A 159 5.32 4.90 5.94
CA ARG A 159 6.10 5.94 5.27
C ARG A 159 5.35 7.27 5.27
N ALA A 160 4.07 7.28 4.93
CA ALA A 160 3.23 8.47 4.96
C ALA A 160 3.21 9.11 6.36
N ARG A 161 3.08 8.32 7.43
CA ARG A 161 3.08 8.82 8.82
C ARG A 161 4.40 9.50 9.20
N VAL A 162 5.54 8.92 8.81
CA VAL A 162 6.85 9.54 9.06
C VAL A 162 6.97 10.86 8.31
N GLN A 163 6.49 10.88 7.07
CA GLN A 163 6.59 12.05 6.20
C GLN A 163 5.65 13.18 6.62
N THR A 164 4.46 12.86 7.11
CA THR A 164 3.57 13.87 7.72
C THR A 164 4.11 14.39 9.04
N MET A 165 4.77 13.55 9.85
CA MET A 165 5.47 14.01 11.05
C MET A 165 6.61 14.98 10.71
N LEU A 166 7.44 14.65 9.72
CA LEU A 166 8.51 15.54 9.24
C LEU A 166 7.96 16.85 8.68
N ALA A 167 6.90 16.78 7.87
CA ALA A 167 6.23 17.97 7.36
C ALA A 167 5.68 18.85 8.49
N SER A 168 5.05 18.23 9.51
CA SER A 168 4.53 18.98 10.67
C SER A 168 5.64 19.66 11.47
N LEU A 169 6.79 18.99 11.65
CA LEU A 169 7.96 19.55 12.30
C LEU A 169 8.48 20.77 11.53
N LEU A 170 8.56 20.65 10.20
CA LEU A 170 9.01 21.74 9.32
C LEU A 170 8.09 22.96 9.44
N VAL A 171 6.77 22.76 9.48
CA VAL A 171 5.79 23.84 9.67
C VAL A 171 5.96 24.50 11.04
N VAL A 172 6.12 23.73 12.11
CA VAL A 172 6.34 24.29 13.46
C VAL A 172 7.62 25.11 13.51
N VAL A 173 8.72 24.60 12.97
CA VAL A 173 9.99 25.34 12.91
C VAL A 173 9.84 26.62 12.10
N GLY A 174 9.20 26.57 10.92
CA GLY A 174 8.94 27.75 10.09
C GLY A 174 8.08 28.80 10.80
N ALA A 175 7.04 28.38 11.52
CA ALA A 175 6.18 29.28 12.29
C ALA A 175 6.91 29.92 13.48
N VAL A 176 7.73 29.14 14.20
CA VAL A 176 8.55 29.66 15.30
C VAL A 176 9.55 30.70 14.80
N LEU A 177 10.25 30.42 13.69
CA LEU A 177 11.17 31.37 13.08
C LEU A 177 10.47 32.67 12.62
N PHE A 178 9.28 32.56 12.04
CA PHE A 178 8.48 33.72 11.65
C PHE A 178 8.10 34.57 12.86
N LEU A 179 7.61 33.94 13.94
CA LEU A 179 7.22 34.63 15.17
C LEU A 179 8.42 35.31 15.85
N LEU A 180 9.56 34.63 15.99
CA LEU A 180 10.79 35.23 16.52
C LEU A 180 11.20 36.49 15.74
N ALA A 181 11.10 36.45 14.41
CA ALA A 181 11.40 37.59 13.56
C ALA A 181 10.37 38.73 13.65
N THR A 182 9.19 38.47 14.20
CA THR A 182 8.13 39.49 14.38
C THR A 182 7.97 39.97 15.82
N ASP A 183 8.52 39.27 16.81
CA ASP A 183 8.40 39.59 18.25
C ASP A 183 9.57 40.44 18.79
N GLU A 184 10.75 40.42 18.13
CA GLU A 184 11.90 41.30 18.48
C GLU A 184 11.85 42.70 17.82
N GLY A 185 10.72 43.12 17.24
CA GLY A 185 10.50 44.44 16.61
C GLY A 185 9.43 45.31 17.28
#